data_AF-A0A314ZZ89-F1
#
_entry.id   AF-A0A314ZZ89-F1
#
_cell.length_a   1.000
_cell.length_b   1.000
_cell.length_c   1.000
_cell.angle_alpha   90.00
_cell.angle_beta   90.00
_cell.angle_gamma   90.00
#
_symmetry.space_group_name_H-M   'P 1'
#
loop_
_entity.id
_entity.type
_entity.pdbx_description
1 polymer ?
#
loop_
_entity_poly.entity_id
_entity_poly.type
_entity_poly.pdbx_seq_one_letter_code
_entity_poly.pdbx_strand_id
1 'polypeptide(L)'
;MSDKLKLSDLNNILKDLDVESLEGVTIEGDIELDIQGGGGMNPAMAYALGHEAAQISLHVANIARMLGYPVDQLFAQCLGAGGEAAALQTEPAIEELLQAKFDVARSSEWNTPIQEVTLGATSADGGSRDHTITLGGEKAMPFYFDAEMPNRNYVTMDVFDMPISMAKAVKSNYEDVMGDPAEWAKKVVNEYNADMVTIHLISTDPLINDTPAKEAAKVVEDVLQAVDVPIVIGGSGNPQKDPEVLEKAAEVAEGERVLLASASLNLDYERVAKAATDYGHAVLSWTQLEINAQKELNRKLMKQCNVPRESIVMDPTTAALGYGLDYAYSNMERVRLSALMGDDELNFPISSGTTNAWGARESWMKQSPLKEDSDWGPREYRGPIWEIVTGLSLALAGNDLFMMMHPTSVQVLKEITQTLYGNIEAKNPDITNWITAEV
;
A
#
# COMPACT_ATOMS: atom_id res chain seq x y z
N MET A 1 -9.47 60.29 -23.38
CA MET A 1 -8.10 60.25 -22.86
C MET A 1 -8.11 59.21 -21.76
N SER A 2 -7.49 58.05 -21.99
CA SER A 2 -7.37 56.98 -21.00
C SER A 2 -6.21 57.31 -20.08
N ASP A 3 -6.48 57.40 -18.78
CA ASP A 3 -5.44 57.68 -17.79
C ASP A 3 -4.47 56.49 -17.70
N LYS A 4 -3.19 56.74 -17.98
CA LYS A 4 -2.13 55.73 -17.87
C LYS A 4 -1.88 55.46 -16.39
N LEU A 5 -2.19 54.24 -15.94
CA LEU A 5 -1.94 53.79 -14.57
C LEU A 5 -0.65 52.97 -14.53
N LYS A 6 0.30 53.28 -13.63
CA LYS A 6 1.49 52.44 -13.46
C LYS A 6 1.15 51.21 -12.63
N LEU A 7 1.85 50.10 -12.88
CA LEU A 7 1.65 48.85 -12.14
C LEU A 7 1.88 49.02 -10.62
N SER A 8 2.80 49.92 -10.23
CA SER A 8 3.04 50.28 -8.84
C SER A 8 1.83 50.93 -8.17
N ASP A 9 1.05 51.71 -8.93
CA ASP A 9 -0.11 52.42 -8.42
C ASP A 9 -1.28 51.45 -8.24
N LEU A 10 -1.40 50.46 -9.12
CA LEU A 10 -2.36 49.35 -8.98
C LEU A 10 -2.10 48.54 -7.70
N ASN A 11 -0.84 48.19 -7.42
CA ASN A 11 -0.48 47.46 -6.20
C ASN A 11 -0.80 48.26 -4.92
N ASN A 12 -0.63 49.57 -4.94
CA ASN A 12 -0.98 50.41 -3.79
C ASN A 12 -2.49 50.47 -3.56
N ILE A 13 -3.29 50.54 -4.63
CA ILE A 13 -4.76 50.54 -4.53
C ILE A 13 -5.28 49.21 -3.96
N LEU A 14 -4.71 48.07 -4.41
CA LEU A 14 -5.14 46.74 -3.97
C LEU A 14 -4.75 46.44 -2.51
N LYS A 15 -3.66 47.05 -2.03
CA LYS A 15 -3.13 46.82 -0.68
C LYS A 15 -4.04 47.36 0.42
N ASP A 16 -4.80 48.42 0.15
CA ASP A 16 -5.72 49.03 1.12
C ASP A 16 -7.11 48.37 1.14
N LEU A 17 -7.34 47.37 0.27
CA LEU A 17 -8.65 46.75 0.06
C LEU A 17 -8.74 45.26 0.47
N ASP A 18 -7.69 44.72 1.09
CA ASP A 18 -7.61 43.35 1.63
C ASP A 18 -8.05 42.26 0.63
N VAL A 19 -7.55 42.35 -0.60
CA VAL A 19 -7.93 41.47 -1.72
C VAL A 19 -7.13 40.16 -1.68
N GLU A 20 -7.81 39.03 -1.48
CA GLU A 20 -7.17 37.69 -1.41
C GLU A 20 -6.83 37.08 -2.78
N SER A 21 -7.63 37.32 -3.82
CA SER A 21 -7.33 36.90 -5.20
C SER A 21 -8.09 37.72 -6.25
N LEU A 22 -7.54 37.79 -7.47
CA LEU A 22 -8.18 38.44 -8.63
C LEU A 22 -8.55 37.36 -9.67
N GLU A 23 -9.77 36.85 -9.60
CA GLU A 23 -10.28 35.87 -10.57
C GLU A 23 -11.03 36.55 -11.71
N GLY A 24 -10.74 36.14 -12.95
CA GLY A 24 -11.46 36.58 -14.15
C GLY A 24 -11.09 37.98 -14.66
N VAL A 25 -9.98 38.58 -14.22
CA VAL A 25 -9.55 39.92 -14.67
C VAL A 25 -8.66 39.81 -15.91
N THR A 26 -9.05 40.49 -16.98
CA THR A 26 -8.24 40.65 -18.20
C THR A 26 -7.68 42.07 -18.25
N ILE A 27 -6.35 42.22 -18.24
CA ILE A 27 -5.68 43.51 -18.30
C ILE A 27 -5.16 43.71 -19.72
N GLU A 28 -5.75 44.64 -20.46
CA GLU A 28 -5.33 45.01 -21.81
C GLU A 28 -4.68 46.40 -21.80
N GLY A 29 -3.45 46.49 -22.33
CA GLY A 29 -2.71 47.74 -22.46
C GLY A 29 -1.30 47.52 -23.04
N ASP A 30 -0.73 48.57 -23.64
CA ASP A 30 0.63 48.55 -24.17
C ASP A 30 1.65 48.52 -23.01
N ILE A 31 2.43 47.44 -22.91
CA ILE A 31 3.46 47.27 -21.90
C ILE A 31 4.72 48.00 -22.35
N GLU A 32 4.99 49.20 -21.80
CA GLU A 32 6.26 49.90 -21.95
C GLU A 32 7.22 49.48 -20.82
N LEU A 33 8.21 48.65 -21.14
CA LEU A 33 9.30 48.26 -20.23
C LEU A 33 10.43 49.29 -20.31
N ASP A 34 10.59 50.11 -19.27
CA ASP A 34 11.70 51.07 -19.19
C ASP A 34 12.95 50.37 -18.63
N ILE A 35 13.80 49.89 -19.55
CA ILE A 35 15.07 49.25 -19.20
C ILE A 35 16.10 50.36 -18.91
N GLN A 36 16.33 50.67 -17.63
CA GLN A 36 17.41 51.56 -17.23
C GLN A 36 18.77 50.91 -17.54
N GLY A 37 19.28 51.25 -18.72
CA GLY A 37 20.56 50.78 -19.25
C GLY A 37 21.76 51.49 -18.61
N GLY A 38 22.41 50.80 -17.69
CA GLY A 38 23.86 50.91 -17.51
C GLY A 38 24.54 49.86 -18.40
N GLY A 39 25.04 50.30 -19.57
CA GLY A 39 25.88 49.60 -20.55
C GLY A 39 26.12 48.09 -20.40
N GLY A 40 25.45 47.30 -21.26
CA GLY A 40 25.73 45.88 -21.53
C GLY A 40 24.44 45.07 -21.65
N MET A 41 24.16 44.48 -22.82
CA MET A 41 23.08 43.49 -22.95
C MET A 41 23.32 42.35 -21.95
N ASN A 42 22.26 41.87 -21.30
CA ASN A 42 22.34 40.67 -20.48
C ASN A 42 22.86 39.50 -21.36
N PRO A 43 23.90 38.76 -20.92
CA PRO A 43 24.49 37.66 -21.70
C PRO A 43 23.48 36.62 -22.20
N ALA A 44 22.43 36.32 -21.42
CA ALA A 44 21.39 35.38 -21.82
C ALA A 44 20.54 35.94 -22.98
N MET A 45 20.25 37.24 -22.96
CA MET A 45 19.50 37.92 -24.02
C MET A 45 20.36 38.10 -25.28
N ALA A 46 21.64 38.42 -25.11
CA ALA A 46 22.62 38.49 -26.20
C ALA A 46 22.75 37.14 -26.92
N TYR A 47 22.82 36.05 -26.15
CA TYR A 47 22.89 34.69 -26.66
C TYR A 47 21.60 34.29 -27.39
N ALA A 48 20.44 34.56 -26.81
CA ALA A 48 19.15 34.25 -27.43
C ALA A 48 18.97 34.99 -28.77
N LEU A 49 19.26 36.30 -28.82
CA LEU A 49 19.23 37.09 -30.05
C LEU A 49 20.25 36.59 -31.09
N GLY A 50 21.45 36.23 -30.66
CA GLY A 50 22.48 35.67 -31.53
C GLY A 50 22.07 34.32 -32.11
N HIS A 51 21.44 33.46 -31.30
CA HIS A 51 20.95 32.16 -31.74
C HIS A 51 19.84 32.29 -32.79
N GLU A 52 18.85 33.15 -32.55
CA GLU A 52 17.75 33.39 -33.50
C GLU A 52 18.25 34.00 -34.82
N ALA A 53 19.18 34.97 -34.75
CA ALA A 53 19.79 35.54 -35.95
C ALA A 53 20.59 34.52 -36.78
N ALA A 54 21.27 33.58 -36.11
CA ALA A 54 21.99 32.48 -36.77
C ALA A 54 21.02 31.51 -37.45
N GLN A 55 19.91 31.16 -36.78
CA GLN A 55 18.89 30.30 -37.37
C GLN A 55 18.25 30.94 -38.61
N ILE A 56 17.90 32.22 -38.57
CA ILE A 56 17.36 32.95 -39.73
C ILE A 56 18.36 32.92 -40.88
N SER A 57 19.64 33.16 -40.59
CA SER A 57 20.70 33.14 -41.61
C SER A 57 20.83 31.77 -42.30
N LEU A 58 20.71 30.67 -41.54
CA LEU A 58 20.70 29.31 -42.08
C LEU A 58 19.49 29.04 -42.98
N HIS A 59 18.30 29.50 -42.59
CA HIS A 59 17.10 29.34 -43.40
C HIS A 59 17.20 30.12 -44.72
N VAL A 60 17.70 31.36 -44.69
CA VAL A 60 17.94 32.17 -45.90
C VAL A 60 18.99 31.51 -46.80
N ALA A 61 20.05 30.96 -46.21
CA ALA A 61 21.07 30.20 -46.95
C ALA A 61 20.48 28.97 -47.65
N ASN A 62 19.58 28.24 -46.99
CA ASN A 62 18.92 27.07 -47.59
C ASN A 62 17.99 27.45 -48.75
N ILE A 63 17.26 28.55 -48.64
CA ILE A 63 16.43 29.08 -49.74
C ILE A 63 17.31 29.46 -50.93
N ALA A 64 18.43 30.15 -50.70
CA ALA A 64 19.35 30.52 -51.76
C ALA A 64 20.01 29.30 -52.42
N ARG A 65 20.30 28.23 -51.66
CA ARG A 65 20.74 26.93 -52.22
C ARG A 65 19.67 26.30 -53.11
N MET A 66 18.40 26.30 -52.69
CA MET A 66 17.29 25.81 -53.52
C MET A 66 17.14 26.57 -54.84
N LEU A 67 17.50 27.85 -54.86
CA LEU A 67 17.51 28.69 -56.05
C LEU A 67 18.79 28.55 -56.90
N GLY A 68 19.66 27.59 -56.57
CA GLY A 68 20.88 27.28 -57.32
C GLY A 68 22.04 28.25 -57.09
N TYR A 69 21.97 29.09 -56.06
CA TYR A 69 23.03 30.03 -55.73
C TYR A 69 24.14 29.33 -54.93
N PRO A 70 25.44 29.56 -55.22
CA PRO A 70 26.56 28.87 -54.56
C PRO A 70 26.90 29.51 -53.21
N VAL A 71 25.97 29.36 -52.26
CA VAL A 71 26.03 29.99 -50.93
C VAL A 71 27.28 29.57 -50.14
N ASP A 72 27.77 28.34 -50.34
CA ASP A 72 28.95 27.82 -49.63
C ASP A 72 30.25 28.55 -50.02
N GLN A 73 30.36 29.01 -51.27
CA GLN A 73 31.49 29.87 -51.70
C GLN A 73 31.40 31.27 -51.09
N LEU A 74 30.19 31.78 -50.88
CA LEU A 74 29.97 33.09 -50.28
C LEU A 74 30.34 33.08 -48.78
N PHE A 75 29.93 32.04 -48.04
CA PHE A 75 30.35 31.86 -46.65
C PHE A 75 31.87 31.68 -46.54
N ALA A 76 32.48 30.91 -47.45
CA ALA A 76 33.94 30.75 -47.50
C ALA A 76 34.68 32.07 -47.82
N GLN A 77 34.09 32.97 -48.60
CA GLN A 77 34.65 34.29 -48.89
C GLN A 77 34.47 35.28 -47.72
N CYS A 78 33.31 35.27 -47.04
CA CYS A 78 33.05 36.11 -45.87
C CYS A 78 33.90 35.71 -44.66
N LEU A 79 34.26 34.43 -44.53
CA LEU A 79 35.09 33.90 -43.45
C LEU A 79 36.61 34.02 -43.70
N GLY A 80 37.03 34.70 -44.78
CA GLY A 80 38.40 35.18 -45.03
C GLY A 80 39.53 34.25 -44.57
N ALA A 81 40.14 33.51 -45.51
CA ALA A 81 41.41 32.82 -45.29
C ALA A 81 42.44 33.76 -44.62
N GLY A 82 42.68 33.58 -43.32
CA GLY A 82 43.64 34.39 -42.55
C GLY A 82 43.23 34.83 -41.15
N GLY A 83 42.02 34.55 -40.69
CA GLY A 83 41.76 34.59 -39.25
C GLY A 83 42.37 33.34 -38.60
N GLU A 84 43.39 33.49 -37.75
CA GLU A 84 43.62 32.49 -36.71
C GLU A 84 42.24 32.21 -36.12
N ALA A 85 41.77 30.97 -36.26
CA ALA A 85 40.65 30.52 -35.46
C ALA A 85 41.10 30.83 -34.03
N ALA A 86 40.53 31.87 -33.42
CA ALA A 86 40.64 32.06 -31.99
C ALA A 86 40.27 30.69 -31.46
N ALA A 87 41.27 29.99 -30.92
CA ALA A 87 41.10 28.62 -30.48
C ALA A 87 39.83 28.69 -29.66
N LEU A 88 38.77 28.02 -30.14
CA LEU A 88 37.62 27.76 -29.30
C LEU A 88 38.26 27.25 -28.04
N GLN A 89 38.15 28.02 -26.94
CA GLN A 89 38.52 27.49 -25.65
C GLN A 89 37.67 26.25 -25.60
N THR A 90 38.31 25.11 -25.84
CA THR A 90 37.70 23.81 -25.65
C THR A 90 37.29 23.91 -24.21
N GLU A 91 35.98 24.07 -23.96
CA GLU A 91 35.46 23.88 -22.62
C GLU A 91 36.16 22.63 -22.12
N PRO A 92 36.88 22.71 -20.99
CA PRO A 92 37.76 21.64 -20.57
C PRO A 92 36.93 20.36 -20.66
N ALA A 93 37.39 19.43 -21.49
CA ALA A 93 36.74 18.14 -21.59
C ALA A 93 36.60 17.65 -20.14
N ILE A 94 35.38 17.29 -19.73
CA ILE A 94 35.17 16.76 -18.38
C ILE A 94 35.94 15.45 -18.34
N GLU A 95 37.21 15.50 -17.92
CA GLU A 95 38.12 14.36 -17.87
C GLU A 95 37.64 13.36 -16.82
N GLU A 96 36.98 13.86 -15.77
CA GLU A 96 36.46 13.06 -14.68
C GLU A 96 35.18 13.72 -14.13
N LEU A 97 34.10 12.96 -14.06
CA LEU A 97 32.89 13.40 -13.36
C LEU A 97 33.20 13.50 -11.86
N LEU A 98 32.67 14.53 -11.19
CA LEU A 98 32.75 14.60 -9.74
C LEU A 98 32.19 13.31 -9.15
N GLN A 99 33.00 12.60 -8.37
CA GLN A 99 32.58 11.40 -7.68
C GLN A 99 31.58 11.81 -6.58
N ALA A 100 30.29 11.75 -6.90
CA ALA A 100 29.22 11.89 -5.93
C ALA A 100 28.87 10.50 -5.40
N LYS A 101 28.92 10.33 -4.08
CA LYS A 101 28.32 9.16 -3.44
C LYS A 101 26.82 9.43 -3.36
N PHE A 102 26.02 8.56 -3.97
CA PHE A 102 24.59 8.52 -3.69
C PHE A 102 24.43 8.10 -2.22
N ASP A 103 24.00 9.03 -1.39
CA ASP A 103 23.69 8.81 0.01
C ASP A 103 22.25 9.26 0.23
N VAL A 104 21.38 8.33 0.58
CA VAL A 104 19.99 8.64 0.90
C VAL A 104 19.92 8.74 2.41
N ALA A 105 19.57 9.92 2.91
CA ALA A 105 19.41 10.14 4.34
C ALA A 105 18.30 9.22 4.85
N ARG A 106 18.65 8.35 5.80
CA ARG A 106 17.65 7.59 6.56
C ARG A 106 16.87 8.54 7.45
N SER A 107 15.58 8.30 7.61
CA SER A 107 14.78 9.07 8.55
C SER A 107 15.32 8.89 9.97
N SER A 108 15.70 9.99 10.61
CA SER A 108 16.04 10.01 12.04
C SER A 108 14.80 9.96 12.95
N GLU A 109 13.60 9.97 12.37
CA GLU A 109 12.34 9.96 13.12
C GLU A 109 11.89 8.55 13.50
N TRP A 110 12.44 7.52 12.84
CA TRP A 110 12.06 6.12 13.04
C TRP A 110 12.80 5.52 14.24
N ASN A 111 12.31 5.85 15.43
CA ASN A 111 12.98 5.56 16.69
C ASN A 111 12.43 4.32 17.40
N THR A 112 11.26 3.82 16.97
CA THR A 112 10.57 2.71 17.63
C THR A 112 10.27 1.60 16.62
N PRO A 113 10.76 0.36 16.83
CA PRO A 113 10.38 -0.75 15.99
C PRO A 113 8.94 -1.19 16.26
N ILE A 114 8.35 -1.83 15.27
CA ILE A 114 7.08 -2.54 15.41
C ILE A 114 7.31 -3.77 16.30
N GLN A 115 6.39 -4.02 17.22
CA GLN A 115 6.43 -5.18 18.11
C GLN A 115 6.39 -6.47 17.30
N GLU A 116 7.26 -7.42 17.64
CA GLU A 116 7.19 -8.76 17.08
C GLU A 116 6.12 -9.59 17.79
N VAL A 117 5.32 -10.31 17.02
CA VAL A 117 4.29 -11.24 17.49
C VAL A 117 4.45 -12.56 16.75
N THR A 118 4.72 -13.64 17.49
CA THR A 118 4.87 -14.99 16.92
C THR A 118 3.56 -15.75 17.05
N LEU A 119 3.07 -16.35 15.97
CA LEU A 119 1.85 -17.17 15.92
C LEU A 119 2.22 -18.63 15.66
N GLY A 120 1.45 -19.53 16.27
CA GLY A 120 1.77 -20.95 16.31
C GLY A 120 2.78 -21.31 17.38
N ALA A 121 2.77 -22.57 17.79
CA ALA A 121 3.70 -23.14 18.73
C ALA A 121 4.08 -24.55 18.28
N THR A 122 5.38 -24.84 18.24
CA THR A 122 5.87 -26.16 17.86
C THR A 122 5.84 -27.12 19.04
N SER A 123 6.16 -28.39 18.80
CA SER A 123 6.37 -29.37 19.87
C SER A 123 7.42 -28.95 20.91
N ALA A 124 8.40 -28.10 20.54
CA ALA A 124 9.38 -27.55 21.47
C ALA A 124 8.79 -26.46 22.40
N ASP A 125 7.71 -25.80 21.95
CA ASP A 125 7.03 -24.71 22.65
C ASP A 125 5.76 -25.20 23.37
N GLY A 126 5.40 -26.47 23.24
CA GLY A 126 4.22 -27.10 23.85
C GLY A 126 2.98 -27.17 22.95
N GLY A 127 3.09 -26.76 21.67
CA GLY A 127 2.03 -26.90 20.68
C GLY A 127 2.27 -28.07 19.72
N SER A 128 1.50 -28.12 18.63
CA SER A 128 1.58 -29.17 17.61
C SER A 128 1.82 -28.65 16.19
N ARG A 129 2.09 -27.35 16.03
CA ARG A 129 2.42 -26.78 14.71
C ARG A 129 3.79 -27.27 14.23
N ASP A 130 3.97 -27.35 12.92
CA ASP A 130 5.28 -27.68 12.32
C ASP A 130 6.26 -26.51 12.41
N HIS A 131 5.74 -25.30 12.35
CA HIS A 131 6.52 -24.06 12.39
C HIS A 131 5.70 -22.91 12.97
N THR A 132 6.39 -21.83 13.29
CA THR A 132 5.80 -20.58 13.74
C THR A 132 5.92 -19.50 12.68
N ILE A 133 5.05 -18.50 12.73
CA ILE A 133 5.13 -17.29 11.90
C ILE A 133 5.33 -16.08 12.80
N THR A 134 6.31 -15.25 12.51
CA THR A 134 6.53 -13.99 13.24
C THR A 134 6.11 -12.81 12.38
N LEU A 135 5.27 -11.95 12.94
CA LEU A 135 4.83 -10.67 12.36
C LEU A 135 5.58 -9.53 13.04
N GLY A 136 5.70 -8.39 12.36
CA GLY A 136 6.26 -7.17 12.95
C GLY A 136 7.79 -7.11 12.89
N GLY A 137 8.37 -6.26 13.74
CA GLY A 137 9.82 -6.03 13.84
C GLY A 137 10.33 -4.93 12.91
N GLU A 138 9.49 -4.39 12.02
CA GLU A 138 9.87 -3.37 11.06
C GLU A 138 10.44 -2.14 11.78
N LYS A 139 11.52 -1.60 11.21
CA LYS A 139 12.14 -0.33 11.64
C LYS A 139 11.90 0.78 10.63
N ALA A 140 10.99 0.52 9.70
CA ALA A 140 10.79 1.26 8.48
C ALA A 140 9.37 1.14 7.96
N MET A 141 9.00 2.05 7.06
CA MET A 141 7.85 1.81 6.16
C MET A 141 8.10 0.57 5.29
N PRO A 142 7.04 -0.15 4.88
CA PRO A 142 7.17 -1.39 4.12
C PRO A 142 7.91 -1.15 2.80
N PHE A 143 8.81 -2.07 2.46
CA PHE A 143 9.62 -2.07 1.24
C PHE A 143 10.50 -0.81 1.05
N TYR A 144 10.79 -0.09 2.14
CA TYR A 144 11.55 1.16 2.10
C TYR A 144 13.04 0.95 2.37
N PHE A 145 13.90 1.75 1.75
CA PHE A 145 15.36 1.55 1.76
C PHE A 145 16.06 1.87 3.10
N ASP A 146 15.36 2.50 4.03
CA ASP A 146 15.92 2.95 5.32
C ASP A 146 16.25 1.80 6.27
N ALA A 147 15.47 0.71 6.23
CA ALA A 147 15.76 -0.52 6.95
C ALA A 147 15.16 -1.74 6.24
N GLU A 148 15.83 -2.89 6.36
CA GLU A 148 15.30 -4.15 5.88
C GLU A 148 14.04 -4.55 6.66
N MET A 149 13.08 -5.15 5.96
CA MET A 149 11.92 -5.79 6.58
C MET A 149 12.37 -7.12 7.22
N PRO A 150 12.23 -7.31 8.54
CA PRO A 150 12.68 -8.55 9.17
C PRO A 150 11.77 -9.73 8.83
N ASN A 151 10.48 -9.47 8.69
CA ASN A 151 9.47 -10.47 8.36
C ASN A 151 8.76 -10.07 7.07
N ARG A 152 8.47 -11.05 6.21
CA ARG A 152 7.65 -10.85 5.01
C ARG A 152 6.18 -10.70 5.39
N ASN A 153 5.35 -10.25 4.46
CA ASN A 153 3.91 -10.36 4.64
C ASN A 153 3.48 -11.84 4.55
N TYR A 154 2.49 -12.21 5.38
CA TYR A 154 1.91 -13.55 5.43
C TYR A 154 0.45 -13.54 5.02
N VAL A 155 -0.05 -14.67 4.53
CA VAL A 155 -1.45 -14.83 4.12
C VAL A 155 -2.11 -15.98 4.88
N THR A 156 -3.20 -15.66 5.57
CA THR A 156 -4.14 -16.63 6.11
C THR A 156 -5.33 -16.79 5.17
N MET A 157 -5.77 -18.04 4.93
CA MET A 157 -6.90 -18.33 4.05
C MET A 157 -8.15 -18.72 4.84
N ASP A 158 -9.28 -18.11 4.45
CA ASP A 158 -10.57 -18.30 5.12
C ASP A 158 -11.17 -19.70 4.86
N VAL A 159 -11.55 -20.36 5.96
CA VAL A 159 -12.30 -21.61 6.04
C VAL A 159 -13.51 -21.36 6.94
N PHE A 160 -14.62 -22.04 6.67
CA PHE A 160 -15.88 -21.84 7.39
C PHE A 160 -16.34 -23.13 8.05
N ASP A 161 -16.89 -23.04 9.26
CA ASP A 161 -17.41 -24.18 10.02
C ASP A 161 -18.69 -24.79 9.42
N MET A 162 -19.32 -24.08 8.48
CA MET A 162 -20.46 -24.53 7.70
C MET A 162 -20.41 -24.01 6.27
N PRO A 163 -21.11 -24.65 5.31
CA PRO A 163 -21.24 -24.10 3.96
C PRO A 163 -21.92 -22.72 3.97
N ILE A 164 -21.25 -21.72 3.40
CA ILE A 164 -21.81 -20.38 3.22
C ILE A 164 -22.03 -20.03 1.74
N SER A 165 -22.85 -19.01 1.48
CA SER A 165 -23.01 -18.46 0.13
C SER A 165 -21.82 -17.58 -0.21
N MET A 166 -21.16 -17.87 -1.33
CA MET A 166 -20.00 -17.11 -1.82
C MET A 166 -20.20 -16.68 -3.27
N ALA A 167 -19.42 -15.68 -3.68
CA ALA A 167 -19.26 -15.35 -5.09
C ALA A 167 -18.82 -16.61 -5.87
N LYS A 168 -19.40 -16.83 -7.06
CA LYS A 168 -19.10 -18.03 -7.86
C LYS A 168 -17.61 -18.22 -8.13
N ALA A 169 -16.90 -17.11 -8.40
CA ALA A 169 -15.46 -17.11 -8.67
C ALA A 169 -14.63 -17.65 -7.49
N VAL A 170 -15.10 -17.43 -6.26
CA VAL A 170 -14.47 -18.00 -5.06
C VAL A 170 -14.94 -19.43 -4.85
N LYS A 171 -16.27 -19.63 -4.86
CA LYS A 171 -16.93 -20.91 -4.55
C LYS A 171 -16.39 -22.08 -5.38
N SER A 172 -16.13 -21.87 -6.66
CA SER A 172 -15.67 -22.92 -7.58
C SER A 172 -14.35 -23.58 -7.18
N ASN A 173 -13.56 -22.97 -6.30
CA ASN A 173 -12.31 -23.53 -5.81
C ASN A 173 -12.51 -24.50 -4.62
N TYR A 174 -13.69 -24.51 -4.00
CA TYR A 174 -13.94 -25.19 -2.73
C TYR A 174 -15.10 -26.18 -2.75
N GLU A 175 -15.81 -26.33 -3.87
CA GLU A 175 -17.09 -27.08 -3.95
C GLU A 175 -17.02 -28.51 -3.39
N ASP A 176 -15.86 -29.14 -3.47
CA ASP A 176 -15.57 -30.49 -2.98
C ASP A 176 -15.32 -30.58 -1.46
N VAL A 177 -15.01 -29.46 -0.80
CA VAL A 177 -14.62 -29.41 0.62
C VAL A 177 -15.50 -28.50 1.49
N MET A 178 -16.42 -27.71 0.92
CA MET A 178 -17.25 -26.75 1.71
C MET A 178 -18.07 -27.37 2.85
N GLY A 179 -18.29 -28.69 2.82
CA GLY A 179 -19.02 -29.42 3.87
C GLY A 179 -18.14 -29.99 4.98
N ASP A 180 -16.82 -29.86 4.89
CA ASP A 180 -15.85 -30.41 5.84
C ASP A 180 -14.74 -29.38 6.09
N PRO A 181 -14.78 -28.64 7.22
CA PRO A 181 -13.80 -27.61 7.54
C PRO A 181 -12.37 -28.13 7.65
N ALA A 182 -12.16 -29.38 8.07
CA ALA A 182 -10.84 -29.98 8.20
C ALA A 182 -10.25 -30.30 6.82
N GLU A 183 -11.03 -30.89 5.91
CA GLU A 183 -10.59 -31.11 4.53
C GLU A 183 -10.43 -29.80 3.76
N TRP A 184 -11.24 -28.78 4.07
CA TRP A 184 -11.06 -27.45 3.51
C TRP A 184 -9.75 -26.81 3.97
N ALA A 185 -9.44 -26.87 5.26
CA ALA A 185 -8.16 -26.40 5.80
C ALA A 185 -6.97 -27.11 5.13
N LYS A 186 -7.02 -28.44 4.98
CA LYS A 186 -6.00 -29.19 4.23
C LYS A 186 -5.87 -28.71 2.80
N LYS A 187 -6.98 -28.43 2.12
CA LYS A 187 -6.96 -27.95 0.73
C LYS A 187 -6.29 -26.59 0.60
N VAL A 188 -6.63 -25.61 1.46
CA VAL A 188 -6.01 -24.28 1.38
C VAL A 188 -4.50 -24.32 1.67
N VAL A 189 -4.06 -25.19 2.57
CA VAL A 189 -2.64 -25.38 2.87
C VAL A 189 -1.93 -26.12 1.72
N ASN A 190 -2.41 -27.30 1.36
CA ASN A 190 -1.71 -28.21 0.45
C ASN A 190 -1.78 -27.80 -1.02
N GLU A 191 -2.91 -27.25 -1.47
CA GLU A 191 -3.12 -26.88 -2.88
C GLU A 191 -2.93 -25.39 -3.13
N TYR A 192 -3.24 -24.54 -2.14
CA TYR A 192 -3.22 -23.08 -2.30
C TYR A 192 -2.12 -22.37 -1.51
N ASN A 193 -1.22 -23.12 -0.86
CA ASN A 193 -0.02 -22.61 -0.20
C ASN A 193 -0.34 -21.46 0.78
N ALA A 194 -1.41 -21.62 1.57
CA ALA A 194 -1.72 -20.71 2.65
C ALA A 194 -0.61 -20.77 3.71
N ASP A 195 -0.17 -19.61 4.21
CA ASP A 195 0.81 -19.56 5.30
C ASP A 195 0.14 -19.91 6.65
N MET A 196 -1.17 -19.63 6.75
CA MET A 196 -2.02 -19.84 7.92
C MET A 196 -3.45 -20.17 7.48
N VAL A 197 -4.28 -20.64 8.42
CA VAL A 197 -5.71 -20.84 8.21
C VAL A 197 -6.52 -19.95 9.13
N THR A 198 -7.54 -19.26 8.60
CA THR A 198 -8.55 -18.58 9.41
C THR A 198 -9.81 -19.45 9.42
N ILE A 199 -10.20 -19.99 10.57
CA ILE A 199 -11.48 -20.68 10.72
C ILE A 199 -12.53 -19.69 11.25
N HIS A 200 -13.58 -19.47 10.47
CA HIS A 200 -14.74 -18.65 10.84
C HIS A 200 -15.87 -19.54 11.35
N LEU A 201 -16.26 -19.35 12.61
CA LEU A 201 -17.32 -20.09 13.29
C LEU A 201 -18.70 -19.47 13.01
N ILE A 202 -19.06 -19.33 11.74
CA ILE A 202 -20.28 -18.63 11.28
C ILE A 202 -21.55 -19.32 11.79
N SER A 203 -21.53 -20.64 11.97
CA SER A 203 -22.69 -21.38 12.46
C SER A 203 -23.15 -20.95 13.86
N THR A 204 -22.30 -20.27 14.65
CA THR A 204 -22.67 -19.79 15.98
C THR A 204 -23.60 -18.58 15.98
N ASP A 205 -23.81 -17.91 14.84
CA ASP A 205 -24.73 -16.77 14.76
C ASP A 205 -26.14 -17.21 15.22
N PRO A 206 -26.73 -16.56 16.24
CA PRO A 206 -28.09 -16.82 16.69
C PRO A 206 -29.18 -16.69 15.60
N LEU A 207 -28.87 -15.99 14.50
CA LEU A 207 -29.76 -15.81 13.36
C LEU A 207 -29.56 -16.87 12.25
N ILE A 208 -28.53 -17.70 12.34
CA ILE A 208 -28.22 -18.76 11.38
C ILE A 208 -28.55 -20.13 11.98
N ASN A 209 -27.60 -20.76 12.69
CA ASN A 209 -27.78 -22.07 13.30
C ASN A 209 -27.76 -22.02 14.83
N ASP A 210 -27.31 -20.91 15.44
CA ASP A 210 -27.09 -20.76 16.88
C ASP A 210 -26.29 -21.92 17.50
N THR A 211 -25.30 -22.44 16.76
CA THR A 211 -24.47 -23.56 17.22
C THR A 211 -23.86 -23.24 18.59
N PRO A 212 -23.97 -24.13 19.59
CA PRO A 212 -23.37 -23.90 20.91
C PRO A 212 -21.84 -23.76 20.83
N ALA A 213 -21.25 -22.89 21.66
CA ALA A 213 -19.81 -22.65 21.70
C ALA A 213 -18.98 -23.94 21.85
N LYS A 214 -19.47 -24.90 22.66
CA LYS A 214 -18.83 -26.21 22.84
C LYS A 214 -18.81 -27.07 21.57
N GLU A 215 -19.82 -26.93 20.71
CA GLU A 215 -19.87 -27.67 19.44
C GLU A 215 -18.99 -27.00 18.39
N ALA A 216 -19.03 -25.66 18.30
CA ALA A 216 -18.15 -24.89 17.42
C ALA A 216 -16.65 -25.10 17.75
N ALA A 217 -16.30 -25.19 19.03
CA ALA A 217 -14.93 -25.46 19.45
C ALA A 217 -14.41 -26.84 18.98
N LYS A 218 -15.26 -27.82 18.73
CA LYS A 218 -14.81 -29.10 18.15
C LYS A 218 -14.32 -28.94 16.72
N VAL A 219 -14.94 -28.05 15.95
CA VAL A 219 -14.48 -27.74 14.59
C VAL A 219 -13.07 -27.13 14.62
N VAL A 220 -12.78 -26.30 15.63
CA VAL A 220 -11.42 -25.78 15.87
C VAL A 220 -10.44 -26.93 16.14
N GLU A 221 -10.80 -27.87 17.02
CA GLU A 221 -9.97 -29.05 17.31
C GLU A 221 -9.73 -29.89 16.04
N ASP A 222 -10.77 -30.14 15.25
CA ASP A 222 -10.68 -30.90 14.00
C ASP A 222 -9.73 -30.20 13.00
N VAL A 223 -9.80 -28.87 12.87
CA VAL A 223 -8.90 -28.09 12.00
C VAL A 223 -7.47 -28.09 12.54
N LEU A 224 -7.27 -27.92 13.85
CA LEU A 224 -5.95 -27.99 14.48
C LEU A 224 -5.26 -29.34 14.23
N GLN A 225 -6.02 -30.44 14.22
CA GLN A 225 -5.51 -31.79 13.91
C GLN A 225 -5.30 -32.02 12.40
N ALA A 226 -5.94 -31.22 11.55
CA ALA A 226 -5.93 -31.40 10.11
C ALA A 226 -4.74 -30.73 9.42
N VAL A 227 -4.20 -29.64 9.99
CA VAL A 227 -3.12 -28.84 9.41
C VAL A 227 -2.06 -28.44 10.43
N ASP A 228 -0.81 -28.35 9.95
CA ASP A 228 0.36 -28.07 10.78
C ASP A 228 0.74 -26.56 10.82
N VAL A 229 0.01 -25.72 10.08
CA VAL A 229 0.22 -24.25 10.04
C VAL A 229 -0.44 -23.55 11.24
N PRO A 230 0.00 -22.33 11.61
CA PRO A 230 -0.69 -21.51 12.61
C PRO A 230 -2.13 -21.15 12.20
N ILE A 231 -3.00 -20.94 13.20
CA ILE A 231 -4.43 -20.73 13.00
C ILE A 231 -4.91 -19.40 13.60
N VAL A 232 -5.79 -18.71 12.86
CA VAL A 232 -6.64 -17.62 13.34
C VAL A 232 -8.05 -18.17 13.57
N ILE A 233 -8.66 -17.86 14.72
CA ILE A 233 -10.02 -18.30 15.05
C ILE A 233 -10.95 -17.09 15.09
N GLY A 234 -11.89 -17.06 14.15
CA GLY A 234 -12.94 -16.04 14.03
C GLY A 234 -14.28 -16.53 14.57
N GLY A 235 -15.01 -15.64 15.24
CA GLY A 235 -16.41 -15.85 15.61
C GLY A 235 -17.37 -15.66 14.43
N SER A 236 -18.65 -15.49 14.75
CA SER A 236 -19.71 -15.20 13.78
C SER A 236 -19.84 -13.71 13.43
N GLY A 237 -19.21 -12.83 14.22
CA GLY A 237 -19.44 -11.39 14.22
C GLY A 237 -20.54 -10.95 15.18
N ASN A 238 -21.17 -11.87 15.92
CA ASN A 238 -22.23 -11.54 16.86
C ASN A 238 -21.65 -11.07 18.21
N PRO A 239 -21.92 -9.82 18.64
CA PRO A 239 -21.21 -9.24 19.77
C PRO A 239 -21.52 -9.86 21.14
N GLN A 240 -22.65 -10.57 21.26
CA GLN A 240 -23.03 -11.25 22.49
C GLN A 240 -22.53 -12.70 22.52
N LYS A 241 -22.53 -13.38 21.36
CA LYS A 241 -22.16 -14.79 21.25
C LYS A 241 -20.65 -15.01 21.13
N ASP A 242 -19.97 -14.17 20.35
CA ASP A 242 -18.57 -14.38 20.00
C ASP A 242 -17.64 -14.47 21.22
N PRO A 243 -17.77 -13.65 22.29
CA PRO A 243 -16.91 -13.80 23.46
C PRO A 243 -17.00 -15.18 24.13
N GLU A 244 -18.18 -15.82 24.15
CA GLU A 244 -18.33 -17.18 24.68
C GLU A 244 -17.72 -18.23 23.75
N VAL A 245 -17.91 -18.06 22.45
CA VAL A 245 -17.36 -18.96 21.42
C VAL A 245 -15.85 -18.92 21.43
N LEU A 246 -15.25 -17.72 21.45
CA LEU A 246 -13.80 -17.52 21.47
C LEU A 246 -13.16 -17.99 22.78
N GLU A 247 -13.84 -17.84 23.92
CA GLU A 247 -13.38 -18.43 25.19
C GLU A 247 -13.28 -19.95 25.10
N LYS A 248 -14.30 -20.61 24.53
CA LYS A 248 -14.29 -22.06 24.39
C LYS A 248 -13.30 -22.54 23.33
N ALA A 249 -13.14 -21.79 22.25
CA ALA A 249 -12.13 -22.06 21.23
C ALA A 249 -10.70 -21.90 21.76
N ALA A 250 -10.45 -20.91 22.63
CA ALA A 250 -9.16 -20.71 23.28
C ALA A 250 -8.77 -21.89 24.18
N GLU A 251 -9.73 -22.45 24.93
CA GLU A 251 -9.52 -23.62 25.79
C GLU A 251 -9.10 -24.85 25.00
N VAL A 252 -9.79 -25.18 23.91
CA VAL A 252 -9.45 -26.37 23.09
C VAL A 252 -8.15 -26.19 22.30
N ALA A 253 -7.76 -24.95 22.04
CA ALA A 253 -6.53 -24.60 21.34
C ALA A 253 -5.35 -24.36 22.29
N GLU A 254 -5.48 -24.60 23.60
CA GLU A 254 -4.42 -24.35 24.58
C GLU A 254 -3.08 -24.96 24.14
N GLY A 255 -2.01 -24.17 24.22
CA GLY A 255 -0.67 -24.57 23.79
C GLY A 255 -0.37 -24.33 22.31
N GLU A 256 -1.38 -24.06 21.46
CA GLU A 256 -1.18 -23.89 20.00
C GLU A 256 -0.82 -22.47 19.57
N ARG A 257 -0.93 -21.50 20.50
CA ARG A 257 -0.64 -20.08 20.30
C ARG A 257 -1.35 -19.50 19.06
N VAL A 258 -2.67 -19.66 19.03
CA VAL A 258 -3.54 -19.15 17.95
C VAL A 258 -3.71 -17.63 18.03
N LEU A 259 -4.30 -17.04 16.99
CA LEU A 259 -4.80 -15.65 17.02
C LEU A 259 -6.32 -15.64 17.18
N LEU A 260 -6.84 -15.10 18.29
CA LEU A 260 -8.28 -14.96 18.51
C LEU A 260 -8.79 -13.67 17.83
N ALA A 261 -9.68 -13.83 16.85
CA ALA A 261 -10.33 -12.75 16.10
C ALA A 261 -11.82 -12.62 16.53
N SER A 262 -12.21 -11.59 17.30
CA SER A 262 -11.39 -10.45 17.75
C SER A 262 -11.85 -9.90 19.10
N ALA A 263 -10.99 -9.10 19.72
CA ALA A 263 -11.37 -8.17 20.77
C ALA A 263 -11.70 -6.81 20.14
N SER A 264 -12.75 -6.15 20.64
CA SER A 264 -13.19 -4.85 20.14
C SER A 264 -13.96 -4.06 21.19
N LEU A 265 -14.01 -2.73 21.05
CA LEU A 265 -14.76 -1.84 21.94
C LEU A 265 -16.29 -2.08 21.91
N ASN A 266 -16.82 -2.70 20.85
CA ASN A 266 -18.22 -3.10 20.75
C ASN A 266 -18.47 -4.57 21.16
N LEU A 267 -17.42 -5.28 21.59
CA LEU A 267 -17.45 -6.64 22.12
C LEU A 267 -17.07 -6.61 23.60
N ASP A 268 -17.29 -7.73 24.29
CA ASP A 268 -16.66 -7.97 25.59
C ASP A 268 -15.17 -8.28 25.40
N TYR A 269 -14.38 -7.25 25.09
CA TYR A 269 -12.94 -7.38 24.87
C TYR A 269 -12.21 -7.92 26.10
N GLU A 270 -12.71 -7.67 27.31
CA GLU A 270 -12.10 -8.16 28.55
C GLU A 270 -12.18 -9.68 28.63
N ARG A 271 -13.34 -10.25 28.26
CA ARG A 271 -13.53 -11.70 28.22
C ARG A 271 -12.64 -12.38 27.17
N VAL A 272 -12.55 -11.82 25.96
CA VAL A 272 -11.67 -12.35 24.90
C VAL A 272 -10.19 -12.22 25.30
N ALA A 273 -9.78 -11.07 25.86
CA ALA A 273 -8.42 -10.83 26.32
C ALA A 273 -8.02 -11.77 27.47
N LYS A 274 -8.96 -12.04 28.39
CA LYS A 274 -8.76 -13.01 29.46
C LYS A 274 -8.54 -14.41 28.90
N ALA A 275 -9.38 -14.86 27.97
CA ALA A 275 -9.22 -16.16 27.31
C ALA A 275 -7.87 -16.26 26.58
N ALA A 276 -7.47 -15.21 25.85
CA ALA A 276 -6.17 -15.18 25.19
C ALA A 276 -5.02 -15.33 26.20
N THR A 277 -5.08 -14.61 27.32
CA THR A 277 -4.01 -14.63 28.34
C THR A 277 -3.97 -15.94 29.11
N ASP A 278 -5.13 -16.47 29.52
CA ASP A 278 -5.22 -17.71 30.30
C ASP A 278 -4.67 -18.92 29.53
N TYR A 279 -4.91 -18.98 28.21
CA TYR A 279 -4.54 -20.12 27.36
C TYR A 279 -3.33 -19.87 26.46
N GLY A 280 -2.64 -18.72 26.60
CA GLY A 280 -1.38 -18.43 25.91
C GLY A 280 -1.50 -18.05 24.43
N HIS A 281 -2.60 -17.40 24.03
CA HIS A 281 -2.88 -16.99 22.65
C HIS A 281 -2.61 -15.51 22.38
N ALA A 282 -2.52 -15.17 21.10
CA ALA A 282 -2.59 -13.78 20.64
C ALA A 282 -4.05 -13.34 20.47
N VAL A 283 -4.27 -12.02 20.51
CA VAL A 283 -5.58 -11.40 20.28
C VAL A 283 -5.51 -10.39 19.14
N LEU A 284 -6.51 -10.42 18.27
CA LEU A 284 -6.72 -9.41 17.25
C LEU A 284 -7.49 -8.23 17.86
N SER A 285 -6.86 -7.06 17.89
CA SER A 285 -7.41 -5.79 18.37
C SER A 285 -8.09 -5.07 17.21
N TRP A 286 -9.40 -5.30 17.04
CA TRP A 286 -10.17 -4.81 15.90
C TRP A 286 -10.89 -3.49 16.22
N THR A 287 -10.77 -2.51 15.32
CA THR A 287 -11.50 -1.23 15.40
C THR A 287 -11.98 -0.76 14.04
N GLN A 288 -12.95 0.16 14.00
CA GLN A 288 -13.60 0.63 12.78
C GLN A 288 -12.97 1.91 12.22
N LEU A 289 -11.89 1.79 11.44
CA LEU A 289 -11.27 2.88 10.67
C LEU A 289 -11.00 4.16 11.48
N GLU A 290 -10.64 4.04 12.77
CA GLU A 290 -10.41 5.20 13.63
C GLU A 290 -9.21 4.96 14.57
N ILE A 291 -8.18 5.79 14.38
CA ILE A 291 -6.89 5.62 15.05
C ILE A 291 -6.98 5.82 16.57
N ASN A 292 -7.83 6.71 17.09
CA ASN A 292 -7.93 6.94 18.53
C ASN A 292 -8.61 5.76 19.24
N ALA A 293 -9.60 5.14 18.59
CA ALA A 293 -10.22 3.91 19.03
C ALA A 293 -9.20 2.77 19.04
N GLN A 294 -8.33 2.68 18.04
CA GLN A 294 -7.24 1.71 18.02
C GLN A 294 -6.29 1.89 19.21
N LYS A 295 -5.87 3.13 19.47
CA LYS A 295 -5.05 3.49 20.65
C LYS A 295 -5.76 3.13 21.95
N GLU A 296 -7.04 3.47 22.06
CA GLU A 296 -7.85 3.17 23.25
C GLU A 296 -7.94 1.67 23.50
N LEU A 297 -8.28 0.87 22.48
CA LEU A 297 -8.40 -0.57 22.60
C LEU A 297 -7.06 -1.21 22.97
N ASN A 298 -5.97 -0.85 22.29
CA ASN A 298 -4.63 -1.37 22.61
C ASN A 298 -4.20 -1.02 24.04
N ARG A 299 -4.46 0.22 24.49
CA ARG A 299 -4.22 0.65 25.87
C ARG A 299 -5.03 -0.18 26.86
N LYS A 300 -6.31 -0.44 26.58
CA LYS A 300 -7.17 -1.26 27.43
C LYS A 300 -6.67 -2.70 27.52
N LEU A 301 -6.37 -3.33 26.39
CA LEU A 301 -5.81 -4.68 26.34
C LEU A 301 -4.51 -4.77 27.17
N MET A 302 -3.58 -3.84 27.00
CA MET A 302 -2.32 -3.84 27.75
C MET A 302 -2.47 -3.50 29.24
N LYS A 303 -3.22 -2.45 29.58
CA LYS A 303 -3.20 -1.86 30.93
C LYS A 303 -4.33 -2.34 31.83
N GLN A 304 -5.47 -2.71 31.26
CA GLN A 304 -6.63 -3.22 32.02
C GLN A 304 -6.64 -4.74 32.03
N CYS A 305 -6.42 -5.36 30.86
CA CYS A 305 -6.47 -6.82 30.71
C CYS A 305 -5.11 -7.50 30.91
N ASN A 306 -4.01 -6.75 30.98
CA ASN A 306 -2.63 -7.26 31.09
C ASN A 306 -2.23 -8.20 29.94
N VAL A 307 -2.78 -7.99 28.74
CA VAL A 307 -2.37 -8.74 27.55
C VAL A 307 -0.90 -8.40 27.24
N PRO A 308 -0.03 -9.41 27.08
CA PRO A 308 1.35 -9.20 26.67
C PRO A 308 1.42 -8.46 25.34
N ARG A 309 2.42 -7.58 25.17
CA ARG A 309 2.55 -6.76 23.96
C ARG A 309 2.82 -7.63 22.73
N GLU A 310 3.63 -8.66 22.92
CA GLU A 310 3.94 -9.74 21.99
C GLU A 310 2.75 -10.68 21.68
N SER A 311 1.54 -10.33 22.14
CA SER A 311 0.29 -11.05 21.89
C SER A 311 -0.80 -10.17 21.28
N ILE A 312 -0.49 -8.96 20.80
CA ILE A 312 -1.47 -8.04 20.19
C ILE A 312 -1.16 -7.85 18.70
N VAL A 313 -2.13 -8.18 17.85
CA VAL A 313 -2.13 -7.83 16.42
C VAL A 313 -3.30 -6.87 16.18
N MET A 314 -3.11 -5.77 15.46
CA MET A 314 -4.18 -4.81 15.18
C MET A 314 -4.94 -5.18 13.91
N ASP A 315 -6.24 -4.88 13.88
CA ASP A 315 -7.00 -4.75 12.64
C ASP A 315 -7.74 -3.41 12.67
N PRO A 316 -7.18 -2.36 12.03
CA PRO A 316 -7.81 -1.04 11.99
C PRO A 316 -8.98 -0.95 10.98
N THR A 317 -9.54 -2.10 10.58
CA THR A 317 -10.53 -2.33 9.52
C THR A 317 -9.99 -2.13 8.12
N THR A 318 -10.31 -3.09 7.26
CA THR A 318 -10.07 -3.05 5.82
C THR A 318 -11.31 -2.63 5.06
N ALA A 319 -11.17 -1.66 4.16
CA ALA A 319 -12.17 -1.30 3.18
C ALA A 319 -11.74 -1.77 1.78
N ALA A 320 -12.67 -2.30 1.00
CA ALA A 320 -12.39 -2.81 -0.34
C ALA A 320 -12.10 -1.67 -1.35
N LEU A 321 -11.36 -2.00 -2.41
CA LEU A 321 -11.20 -1.12 -3.57
C LEU A 321 -12.56 -0.55 -4.02
N GLY A 322 -12.65 0.77 -4.19
CA GLY A 322 -13.87 1.47 -4.60
C GLY A 322 -14.92 1.67 -3.48
N TYR A 323 -14.69 1.13 -2.28
CA TYR A 323 -15.60 1.21 -1.13
C TYR A 323 -14.89 1.72 0.13
N GLY A 324 -14.02 2.72 -0.02
CA GLY A 324 -13.30 3.37 1.09
C GLY A 324 -11.87 2.90 1.34
N LEU A 325 -11.26 2.20 0.37
CA LEU A 325 -9.86 1.75 0.44
C LEU A 325 -8.87 2.89 0.74
N ASP A 326 -9.12 4.09 0.22
CA ASP A 326 -8.34 5.30 0.48
C ASP A 326 -8.33 5.70 1.96
N TYR A 327 -9.48 5.58 2.63
CA TYR A 327 -9.58 5.79 4.09
C TYR A 327 -8.84 4.69 4.86
N ALA A 328 -8.99 3.42 4.47
CA ALA A 328 -8.29 2.31 5.10
C ALA A 328 -6.76 2.42 4.94
N TYR A 329 -6.31 2.74 3.72
CA TYR A 329 -4.90 2.99 3.40
C TYR A 329 -4.33 4.10 4.28
N SER A 330 -4.97 5.26 4.28
CA SER A 330 -4.49 6.43 5.03
C SER A 330 -4.50 6.18 6.54
N ASN A 331 -5.48 5.42 7.05
CA ASN A 331 -5.53 5.05 8.46
C ASN A 331 -4.39 4.09 8.84
N MET A 332 -4.16 3.03 8.05
CA MET A 332 -3.04 2.08 8.26
C MET A 332 -1.68 2.77 8.16
N GLU A 333 -1.49 3.63 7.16
CA GLU A 333 -0.25 4.38 6.99
C GLU A 333 0.02 5.31 8.18
N ARG A 334 -1.00 6.03 8.67
CA ARG A 334 -0.89 6.87 9.87
C ARG A 334 -0.58 6.06 11.12
N VAL A 335 -1.17 4.87 11.26
CA VAL A 335 -0.87 3.94 12.35
C VAL A 335 0.60 3.53 12.29
N ARG A 336 1.07 3.07 11.13
CA ARG A 336 2.47 2.63 10.93
C ARG A 336 3.47 3.76 11.15
N LEU A 337 3.22 4.94 10.62
CA LEU A 337 4.09 6.11 10.83
C LEU A 337 4.14 6.50 12.30
N SER A 338 2.98 6.59 12.97
CA SER A 338 2.90 6.98 14.38
C SER A 338 3.65 5.97 15.27
N ALA A 339 3.51 4.67 14.98
CA ALA A 339 4.26 3.61 15.63
C ALA A 339 5.78 3.80 15.50
N LEU A 340 6.28 3.98 14.27
CA LEU A 340 7.70 4.18 13.99
C LEU A 340 8.26 5.44 14.67
N MET A 341 7.44 6.48 14.79
CA MET A 341 7.76 7.76 15.43
C MET A 341 7.61 7.75 16.97
N GLY A 342 7.22 6.61 17.56
CA GLY A 342 7.27 6.41 19.02
C GLY A 342 5.93 6.27 19.74
N ASP A 343 4.82 6.13 19.03
CA ASP A 343 3.52 5.82 19.65
C ASP A 343 3.46 4.35 20.09
N ASP A 344 3.69 4.09 21.37
CA ASP A 344 3.75 2.76 21.98
C ASP A 344 2.39 2.05 22.08
N GLU A 345 1.30 2.75 21.77
CA GLU A 345 -0.05 2.20 21.68
C GLU A 345 -0.38 1.73 20.26
N LEU A 346 0.46 2.04 19.26
CA LEU A 346 0.24 1.69 17.85
C LEU A 346 1.35 0.83 17.26
N ASN A 347 2.45 0.58 17.98
CA ASN A 347 3.58 -0.18 17.46
C ASN A 347 3.38 -1.70 17.52
N PHE A 348 2.27 -2.18 16.96
CA PHE A 348 1.95 -3.60 16.82
C PHE A 348 1.84 -3.97 15.33
N PRO A 349 1.91 -5.26 14.99
CA PRO A 349 1.64 -5.71 13.63
C PRO A 349 0.19 -5.43 13.21
N ILE A 350 -0.04 -5.26 11.91
CA ILE A 350 -1.33 -4.98 11.31
C ILE A 350 -1.81 -6.20 10.51
N SER A 351 -3.07 -6.57 10.71
CA SER A 351 -3.80 -7.53 9.90
C SER A 351 -4.90 -6.82 9.09
N SER A 352 -5.26 -7.40 7.94
CA SER A 352 -6.30 -6.89 7.06
C SER A 352 -7.26 -7.98 6.62
N GLY A 353 -8.56 -7.74 6.83
CA GLY A 353 -9.67 -8.49 6.22
C GLY A 353 -9.80 -8.24 4.71
N THR A 354 -8.78 -8.61 3.93
CA THR A 354 -8.73 -8.37 2.47
C THR A 354 -9.87 -9.09 1.72
N THR A 355 -10.39 -10.17 2.30
CA THR A 355 -11.65 -10.83 1.89
C THR A 355 -12.82 -9.86 1.71
N ASN A 356 -12.84 -8.69 2.37
CA ASN A 356 -13.87 -7.65 2.17
C ASN A 356 -13.99 -7.20 0.71
N ALA A 357 -12.96 -7.40 -0.13
CA ALA A 357 -13.03 -7.20 -1.57
C ALA A 357 -14.19 -7.96 -2.24
N TRP A 358 -14.57 -9.13 -1.70
CA TRP A 358 -15.67 -9.94 -2.20
C TRP A 358 -17.07 -9.39 -1.83
N GLY A 359 -17.14 -8.36 -0.98
CA GLY A 359 -18.35 -7.57 -0.72
C GLY A 359 -18.64 -6.52 -1.80
N ALA A 360 -17.61 -6.09 -2.56
CA ALA A 360 -17.77 -5.14 -3.66
C ALA A 360 -18.63 -5.75 -4.79
N ARG A 361 -19.58 -4.99 -5.34
CA ARG A 361 -20.46 -5.51 -6.42
C ARG A 361 -19.65 -5.90 -7.66
N GLU A 362 -18.60 -5.14 -7.92
CA GLU A 362 -17.62 -5.26 -8.99
C GLU A 362 -16.73 -6.50 -8.86
N SER A 363 -16.76 -7.22 -7.74
CA SER A 363 -16.00 -8.47 -7.62
C SER A 363 -16.81 -9.71 -7.99
N TRP A 364 -18.15 -9.67 -7.95
CA TRP A 364 -18.98 -10.88 -8.12
C TRP A 364 -20.18 -10.75 -9.06
N MET A 365 -20.69 -9.54 -9.29
CA MET A 365 -21.81 -9.33 -10.23
C MET A 365 -21.36 -9.58 -11.66
N LYS A 366 -22.24 -10.21 -12.45
CA LYS A 366 -21.98 -10.49 -13.87
C LYS A 366 -21.84 -9.23 -14.70
N GLN A 367 -22.63 -8.21 -14.38
CA GLN A 367 -22.70 -6.92 -15.05
C GLN A 367 -23.14 -5.86 -14.05
N SER A 368 -22.98 -4.58 -14.39
CA SER A 368 -23.44 -3.48 -13.56
C SER A 368 -24.95 -3.55 -13.28
N PRO A 369 -25.41 -3.19 -12.07
CA PRO A 369 -26.82 -2.94 -11.81
C PRO A 369 -27.35 -1.65 -12.49
N LEU A 370 -26.47 -0.76 -12.95
CA LEU A 370 -26.81 0.47 -13.66
C LEU A 370 -26.83 0.20 -15.16
N LYS A 371 -27.81 0.77 -15.88
CA LYS A 371 -28.01 0.47 -17.31
C LYS A 371 -27.06 1.24 -18.23
N GLU A 372 -26.59 2.37 -17.72
CA GLU A 372 -25.72 3.33 -18.38
C GLU A 372 -24.23 2.99 -18.22
N ASP A 373 -23.89 2.06 -17.33
CA ASP A 373 -22.52 1.65 -17.10
C ASP A 373 -21.97 0.85 -18.29
N SER A 374 -20.65 0.98 -18.49
CA SER A 374 -19.93 0.14 -19.44
C SER A 374 -19.93 -1.33 -18.99
N ASP A 375 -19.68 -2.21 -19.95
CA ASP A 375 -19.39 -3.61 -19.63
C ASP A 375 -18.17 -3.69 -18.72
N TRP A 376 -18.34 -4.28 -17.54
CA TRP A 376 -17.26 -4.52 -16.58
C TRP A 376 -16.39 -5.71 -16.99
N GLY A 377 -16.79 -6.48 -18.01
CA GLY A 377 -16.09 -7.69 -18.42
C GLY A 377 -16.23 -8.84 -17.41
N PRO A 378 -15.46 -9.94 -17.60
CA PRO A 378 -15.67 -11.17 -16.86
C PRO A 378 -15.32 -11.05 -15.38
N ARG A 379 -16.25 -11.45 -14.50
CA ARG A 379 -16.07 -11.43 -13.04
C ARG A 379 -15.00 -12.42 -12.56
N GLU A 380 -14.73 -13.46 -13.34
CA GLU A 380 -13.72 -14.48 -13.05
C GLU A 380 -12.31 -13.88 -13.06
N TYR A 381 -12.09 -12.76 -13.76
CA TYR A 381 -10.85 -11.98 -13.69
C TYR A 381 -10.98 -10.79 -12.73
N ARG A 382 -12.11 -10.06 -12.77
CA ARG A 382 -12.29 -8.87 -11.92
C ARG A 382 -12.27 -9.19 -10.43
N GLY A 383 -12.96 -10.25 -10.00
CA GLY A 383 -13.06 -10.61 -8.59
C GLY A 383 -11.69 -10.79 -7.94
N PRO A 384 -10.83 -11.67 -8.50
CA PRO A 384 -9.48 -11.84 -7.99
C PRO A 384 -8.65 -10.56 -8.05
N ILE A 385 -8.74 -9.77 -9.13
CA ILE A 385 -8.05 -8.48 -9.24
C ILE A 385 -8.48 -7.52 -8.13
N TRP A 386 -9.76 -7.50 -7.75
CA TRP A 386 -10.27 -6.64 -6.68
C TRP A 386 -9.62 -6.97 -5.33
N GLU A 387 -9.46 -8.26 -5.03
CA GLU A 387 -8.80 -8.75 -3.83
C GLU A 387 -7.29 -8.49 -3.86
N ILE A 388 -6.63 -8.72 -5.01
CA ILE A 388 -5.21 -8.43 -5.22
C ILE A 388 -4.91 -6.95 -5.01
N VAL A 389 -5.67 -6.05 -5.65
CA VAL A 389 -5.44 -4.60 -5.56
C VAL A 389 -5.71 -4.09 -4.15
N THR A 390 -6.77 -4.58 -3.49
CA THR A 390 -7.05 -4.25 -2.09
C THR A 390 -5.87 -4.66 -1.20
N GLY A 391 -5.40 -5.91 -1.31
CA GLY A 391 -4.27 -6.41 -0.54
C GLY A 391 -2.96 -5.68 -0.83
N LEU A 392 -2.64 -5.44 -2.10
CA LEU A 392 -1.41 -4.75 -2.49
C LEU A 392 -1.38 -3.31 -1.98
N SER A 393 -2.48 -2.57 -2.08
CA SER A 393 -2.56 -1.22 -1.51
C SER A 393 -2.29 -1.24 -0.01
N LEU A 394 -2.86 -2.19 0.74
CA LEU A 394 -2.65 -2.28 2.18
C LEU A 394 -1.26 -2.82 2.56
N ALA A 395 -0.62 -3.61 1.70
CA ALA A 395 0.79 -4.00 1.87
C ALA A 395 1.68 -2.76 1.92
N LEU A 396 1.45 -1.80 1.02
CA LEU A 396 2.18 -0.52 0.96
C LEU A 396 1.87 0.40 2.15
N ALA A 397 0.68 0.25 2.77
CA ALA A 397 0.30 0.97 3.99
C ALA A 397 0.86 0.33 5.28
N GLY A 398 1.53 -0.81 5.19
CA GLY A 398 2.19 -1.48 6.32
C GLY A 398 1.43 -2.67 6.89
N ASN A 399 0.54 -3.32 6.14
CA ASN A 399 -0.11 -4.54 6.58
C ASN A 399 0.85 -5.75 6.64
N ASP A 400 0.82 -6.53 7.72
CA ASP A 400 1.71 -7.68 7.94
C ASP A 400 1.03 -9.03 7.66
N LEU A 401 -0.25 -9.16 8.00
CA LEU A 401 -1.05 -10.39 7.83
C LEU A 401 -2.30 -10.13 6.96
N PHE A 402 -2.46 -10.87 5.87
CA PHE A 402 -3.64 -10.77 5.01
C PHE A 402 -4.61 -11.91 5.27
N MET A 403 -5.88 -11.60 5.54
CA MET A 403 -6.98 -12.57 5.53
C MET A 403 -7.65 -12.56 4.15
N MET A 404 -7.52 -13.65 3.41
CA MET A 404 -7.92 -13.76 2.00
C MET A 404 -8.70 -15.05 1.73
N MET A 405 -9.36 -15.13 0.57
CA MET A 405 -10.18 -16.29 0.23
C MET A 405 -9.98 -16.85 -1.18
N HIS A 406 -9.56 -16.06 -2.19
CA HIS A 406 -9.41 -16.61 -3.55
C HIS A 406 -7.97 -17.08 -3.84
N PRO A 407 -7.77 -18.35 -4.26
CA PRO A 407 -6.43 -18.93 -4.36
C PRO A 407 -5.52 -18.21 -5.35
N THR A 408 -6.03 -17.81 -6.53
CA THR A 408 -5.22 -17.03 -7.48
C THR A 408 -4.84 -15.66 -6.93
N SER A 409 -5.70 -15.03 -6.13
CA SER A 409 -5.40 -13.74 -5.52
C SER A 409 -4.26 -13.86 -4.53
N VAL A 410 -4.30 -14.91 -3.70
CA VAL A 410 -3.24 -15.25 -2.75
C VAL A 410 -1.91 -15.46 -3.46
N GLN A 411 -1.88 -16.29 -4.52
CA GLN A 411 -0.63 -16.56 -5.24
C GLN A 411 -0.02 -15.29 -5.85
N VAL A 412 -0.84 -14.46 -6.52
CA VAL A 412 -0.36 -13.23 -7.14
C VAL A 412 0.10 -12.22 -6.10
N LEU A 413 -0.65 -12.03 -5.00
CA LEU A 413 -0.25 -11.11 -3.94
C LEU A 413 1.04 -11.57 -3.26
N LYS A 414 1.18 -12.87 -2.98
CA LYS A 414 2.44 -13.46 -2.47
C LYS A 414 3.58 -13.19 -3.44
N GLU A 415 3.42 -13.47 -4.73
CA GLU A 415 4.47 -13.21 -5.72
C GLU A 415 4.92 -11.75 -5.74
N ILE A 416 3.97 -10.80 -5.75
CA ILE A 416 4.30 -9.36 -5.73
C ILE A 416 5.02 -8.97 -4.44
N THR A 417 4.46 -9.32 -3.28
CA THR A 417 5.05 -8.95 -1.98
C THR A 417 6.39 -9.63 -1.72
N GLN A 418 6.58 -10.89 -2.16
CA GLN A 418 7.86 -11.59 -2.08
C GLN A 418 8.90 -10.99 -3.03
N THR A 419 8.49 -10.49 -4.20
CA THR A 419 9.39 -9.75 -5.10
C THR A 419 9.85 -8.46 -4.44
N LEU A 420 8.93 -7.68 -3.87
CA LEU A 420 9.26 -6.44 -3.17
C LEU A 420 10.11 -6.68 -1.91
N TYR A 421 9.88 -7.80 -1.21
CA TYR A 421 10.67 -8.23 -0.07
C TYR A 421 12.09 -8.69 -0.48
N GLY A 422 12.30 -9.07 -1.75
CA GLY A 422 13.60 -9.52 -2.26
C GLY A 422 13.82 -11.04 -2.24
N ASN A 423 12.77 -11.83 -1.97
CA ASN A 423 12.83 -13.30 -2.00
C ASN A 423 12.79 -13.88 -3.42
N ILE A 424 12.31 -13.09 -4.40
CA ILE A 424 12.25 -13.48 -5.80
C ILE A 424 13.28 -12.68 -6.57
N GLU A 425 14.28 -13.36 -7.14
CA GLU A 425 15.26 -12.71 -8.02
C GLU A 425 14.57 -12.20 -9.29
N ALA A 426 14.47 -10.87 -9.42
CA ALA A 426 14.05 -10.26 -10.67
C ALA A 426 15.19 -10.32 -11.69
N LYS A 427 14.85 -10.60 -12.96
CA LYS A 427 15.80 -10.37 -14.05
C LYS A 427 16.07 -8.88 -14.12
N ASN A 428 17.31 -8.46 -13.87
CA ASN A 428 17.71 -7.07 -14.07
C ASN A 428 17.56 -6.74 -15.56
N PRO A 429 16.59 -5.91 -15.97
CA PRO A 429 16.52 -5.48 -17.36
C PRO A 429 17.80 -4.71 -17.68
N ASP A 430 18.30 -4.87 -18.90
CA ASP A 430 19.43 -4.08 -19.36
C ASP A 430 18.99 -2.62 -19.52
N ILE A 431 19.17 -1.84 -18.46
CA ILE A 431 18.82 -0.42 -18.42
C ILE A 431 19.83 0.45 -19.16
N THR A 432 20.93 -0.07 -19.73
CA THR A 432 21.89 0.80 -20.43
C THR A 432 21.28 1.47 -21.67
N ASN A 433 20.20 0.90 -22.20
CA ASN A 433 19.46 1.43 -23.35
C ASN A 433 18.13 2.09 -22.98
N TRP A 434 17.94 2.55 -21.74
CA TRP A 434 16.67 3.12 -21.26
C TRP A 434 16.13 4.28 -22.10
N ILE A 435 17.02 5.04 -22.77
CA ILE A 435 16.66 6.15 -23.67
C ILE A 435 16.05 5.64 -24.99
N THR A 436 16.41 4.42 -25.40
CA THR A 436 16.01 3.82 -26.71
C THR A 436 15.11 2.61 -26.56
N ALA A 437 14.69 2.27 -25.34
CA ALA A 437 13.80 1.15 -25.11
C ALA A 437 12.37 1.52 -25.55
N GLU A 438 11.82 0.79 -26.53
CA GLU A 438 10.38 0.78 -26.76
C GLU A 438 9.73 -0.13 -25.71
N VAL A 439 8.78 0.42 -24.95
CA VAL A 439 8.00 -0.28 -23.92
C VAL A 439 6.82 -1.01 -24.57
#